data_AF-A0A6B3F4Z7-F1
#
_entry.id   AF-A0A6B3F4Z7-F1
#
_cell.length_a   1.000
_cell.length_b   1.000
_cell.length_c   1.000
_cell.angle_alpha   90.00
_cell.angle_beta   90.00
_cell.angle_gamma   90.00
#
_symmetry.space_group_name_H-M   'P 1'
#
loop_
_entity.id
_entity.type
_entity.pdbx_description
1 polymer ?
#
loop_
_entity_poly.entity_id
_entity_poly.type
_entity_poly.pdbx_seq_one_letter_code
_entity_poly.pdbx_strand_id
1 'polypeptide(L)'
;PEDARHLAFEVFSRSFFADPAELSAAELVLMFHIYFLGSSEGLLFDVPTEPYPRALWEPLAGYLEKLGARVRTGTGAEAVEPAPEGRKRVLTG
;
A
#
# COMPACT_ATOMS: atom_id res chain seq x y z
N PRO A 1 29.29 -14.10 -8.53
CA PRO A 1 29.78 -14.40 -7.16
C PRO A 1 28.60 -14.51 -6.20
N GLU A 2 28.64 -15.44 -5.26
CA GLU A 2 27.54 -15.69 -4.31
C GLU A 2 27.25 -14.45 -3.45
N ASP A 3 28.30 -13.78 -2.98
CA ASP A 3 28.23 -12.58 -2.15
C ASP A 3 27.57 -11.38 -2.85
N ALA A 4 27.82 -11.22 -4.16
CA ALA A 4 27.21 -10.15 -4.96
C ALA A 4 25.70 -10.37 -5.19
N ARG A 5 25.25 -11.63 -5.14
CA ARG A 5 23.82 -11.99 -5.27
C ARG A 5 23.07 -11.66 -3.99
N HIS A 6 23.68 -11.90 -2.83
CA HIS A 6 23.12 -11.52 -1.53
C HIS A 6 23.01 -10.00 -1.37
N LEU A 7 24.04 -9.25 -1.74
CA LEU A 7 24.06 -7.79 -1.60
C LEU A 7 22.99 -7.09 -2.46
N ALA A 8 22.82 -7.53 -3.71
CA ALA A 8 21.80 -6.96 -4.60
C ALA A 8 20.38 -7.21 -4.07
N PHE A 9 20.11 -8.43 -3.59
CA PHE A 9 18.83 -8.78 -2.97
C PHE A 9 18.54 -7.98 -1.69
N GLU A 10 19.53 -7.81 -0.83
CA GLU A 10 19.40 -7.10 0.45
C GLU A 10 19.16 -5.59 0.28
N VAL A 11 19.83 -4.96 -0.70
CA VAL A 11 19.61 -3.55 -1.03
C VAL A 11 18.23 -3.34 -1.66
N PHE A 12 17.73 -4.31 -2.44
CA PHE A 12 16.39 -4.25 -3.02
C PHE A 12 15.26 -4.43 -2.01
N SER A 13 15.36 -5.40 -1.10
CA SER A 13 14.32 -5.65 -0.09
C SER A 13 14.23 -4.50 0.91
N ARG A 14 15.36 -3.99 1.41
CA ARG A 14 15.38 -2.87 2.36
C ARG A 14 14.87 -1.55 1.78
N SER A 15 15.04 -1.32 0.48
CA SER A 15 14.60 -0.09 -0.15
C SER A 15 13.09 -0.05 -0.39
N PHE A 16 12.42 -1.20 -0.33
CA PHE A 16 11.02 -1.27 -0.73
C PHE A 16 10.09 -1.84 0.34
N PHE A 17 10.29 -3.02 0.93
CA PHE A 17 9.25 -3.58 1.82
C PHE A 17 9.83 -4.60 2.81
N ALA A 18 9.57 -4.36 4.11
CA ALA A 18 9.80 -5.25 5.26
C ALA A 18 11.25 -5.70 5.52
N ASP A 19 11.49 -6.29 6.71
CA ASP A 19 12.75 -6.97 6.99
C ASP A 19 12.93 -8.12 6.00
N PRO A 20 14.10 -8.26 5.34
CA PRO A 20 14.34 -9.32 4.36
C PRO A 20 14.07 -10.75 4.89
N ALA A 21 14.19 -10.98 6.20
CA ALA A 21 13.92 -12.28 6.83
C ALA A 21 12.42 -12.59 6.98
N GLU A 22 11.56 -11.57 6.90
CA GLU A 22 10.11 -11.69 7.04
C GLU A 22 9.36 -11.57 5.69
N LEU A 23 10.08 -11.25 4.61
CA LEU A 23 9.49 -11.06 3.29
C LEU A 23 9.24 -12.40 2.57
N SER A 24 8.02 -12.60 2.04
CA SER A 24 7.71 -13.78 1.24
C SER A 24 8.55 -13.81 -0.04
N ALA A 25 9.11 -14.97 -0.36
CA ALA A 25 9.81 -15.18 -1.63
C ALA A 25 8.89 -14.91 -2.84
N ALA A 26 7.59 -15.17 -2.73
CA ALA A 26 6.63 -14.90 -3.79
C ALA A 26 6.40 -13.40 -4.01
N GLU A 27 6.32 -12.62 -2.93
CA GLU A 27 6.18 -11.16 -2.97
C GLU A 27 7.45 -10.53 -3.56
N LEU A 28 8.61 -11.03 -3.17
CA LEU A 28 9.90 -10.61 -3.71
C LEU A 28 9.99 -10.85 -5.23
N VAL A 29 9.55 -12.01 -5.71
CA VAL A 29 9.49 -12.30 -7.16
C VAL A 29 8.51 -11.36 -7.88
N LEU A 30 7.32 -11.12 -7.31
CA LEU A 30 6.34 -10.20 -7.87
C LEU A 30 6.90 -8.77 -7.98
N MET A 31 7.56 -8.31 -6.93
CA MET A 31 8.24 -7.03 -6.89
C MET A 31 9.32 -6.91 -7.97
N PHE A 32 10.18 -7.93 -8.12
CA PHE A 32 11.16 -7.95 -9.19
C PHE A 32 10.50 -7.84 -10.58
N HIS A 33 9.40 -8.55 -10.80
CA HIS A 33 8.68 -8.47 -12.08
C HIS A 33 8.09 -7.09 -12.34
N ILE A 34 7.39 -6.49 -11.37
CA ILE A 34 6.75 -5.19 -11.53
C ILE A 34 7.78 -4.08 -11.73
N TYR A 35 8.81 -4.05 -10.89
CA TYR A 35 9.73 -2.92 -10.81
C TYR A 35 10.90 -3.00 -11.80
N PHE A 36 11.30 -4.19 -12.26
CA PHE A 36 12.43 -4.35 -13.20
C PHE A 36 12.02 -4.81 -14.58
N LEU A 37 10.97 -5.62 -14.70
CA LEU A 37 10.57 -6.22 -15.97
C LEU A 37 9.30 -5.57 -16.56
N GLY A 38 8.57 -4.80 -15.75
CA GLY A 38 7.32 -4.14 -16.16
C GLY A 38 7.50 -2.86 -16.98
N SER A 39 8.70 -2.27 -17.00
CA SER A 39 9.01 -1.05 -17.78
C SER A 39 10.44 -1.08 -18.31
N SER A 40 10.61 -0.80 -19.61
CA SER A 40 11.94 -0.64 -20.25
C SER A 40 12.67 0.64 -19.82
N GLU A 41 11.95 1.59 -19.22
CA GLU A 41 12.49 2.87 -18.73
C GLU A 41 12.93 2.81 -17.25
N GLY A 42 12.77 1.66 -16.61
CA GLY A 42 13.09 1.46 -15.19
C GLY A 42 12.00 1.99 -14.25
N LEU A 43 12.41 2.27 -13.01
CA LEU A 43 11.55 2.71 -11.90
C LEU A 43 11.07 4.16 -12.07
N LEU A 44 10.01 4.36 -12.85
CA LEU A 44 9.31 5.64 -12.92
C LEU A 44 8.16 5.63 -11.90
N PHE A 45 8.21 6.56 -10.96
CA PHE A 45 7.13 6.79 -10.01
C PHE A 45 6.43 8.09 -10.35
N ASP A 46 5.15 8.00 -10.72
CA ASP A 46 4.27 9.16 -10.67
C ASP A 46 3.97 9.46 -9.20
N VAL A 47 4.61 10.51 -8.68
CA VAL A 47 4.43 10.96 -7.31
C VAL A 47 3.69 12.30 -7.30
N PRO A 48 2.80 12.53 -6.32
CA PRO A 48 2.22 13.86 -6.16
C PRO A 48 3.29 14.91 -5.89
N THR A 49 3.07 16.14 -6.38
CA THR A 49 3.96 17.30 -6.13
C THR A 49 3.74 17.92 -4.76
N GLU A 50 2.78 17.41 -3.98
CA GLU A 50 2.45 17.84 -2.63
C GLU A 50 2.36 16.64 -1.68
N PRO A 51 2.43 16.83 -0.36
CA PRO A 51 2.24 15.74 0.60
C PRO A 51 0.91 15.00 0.38
N TYR A 52 0.93 13.66 0.52
CA TYR A 52 -0.24 12.79 0.34
C TYR A 52 -1.52 13.24 1.06
N PRO A 53 -1.48 13.78 2.30
CA PRO A 53 -2.68 14.34 2.92
C PRO A 53 -3.39 15.35 2.02
N ARG A 54 -2.66 16.32 1.48
CA ARG A 54 -3.21 17.37 0.62
C ARG A 54 -3.55 16.87 -0.78
N ALA A 55 -2.64 16.11 -1.39
CA ALA A 55 -2.80 15.68 -2.79
C ALA A 55 -3.88 14.62 -3.00
N LEU A 56 -4.14 13.78 -1.99
CA LEU A 56 -4.98 12.60 -2.13
C LEU A 56 -6.05 12.48 -1.03
N TRP A 57 -5.65 12.47 0.23
CA TRP A 57 -6.54 12.06 1.33
C TRP A 57 -7.60 13.10 1.68
N GLU A 58 -7.23 14.38 1.80
CA GLU A 58 -8.15 15.48 2.07
C GLU A 58 -9.18 15.67 0.93
N PRO A 59 -8.78 15.68 -0.36
CA PRO A 59 -9.73 15.72 -1.47
C PRO A 59 -10.71 14.53 -1.47
N LEU A 60 -10.22 13.32 -1.21
CA LEU A 60 -11.06 12.12 -1.16
C LEU A 60 -12.05 12.19 0.00
N ALA A 61 -11.60 12.57 1.20
CA ALA A 61 -12.47 12.74 2.35
C ALA A 61 -13.57 13.78 2.06
N GLY A 62 -13.21 14.94 1.53
CA GLY A 62 -14.16 15.99 1.17
C GLY A 62 -15.14 15.56 0.07
N TYR A 63 -14.72 14.73 -0.88
CA TYR A 63 -15.61 14.14 -1.88
C TYR A 63 -16.63 13.17 -1.25
N LEU A 64 -16.17 12.27 -0.37
CA LEU A 64 -17.03 11.32 0.31
C LEU A 64 -18.05 12.02 1.23
N GLU A 65 -17.62 13.06 1.96
CA GLU A 65 -18.50 13.87 2.81
C GLU A 65 -19.59 14.57 2.02
N LYS A 66 -19.28 15.10 0.81
CA LYS A 66 -20.28 15.66 -0.11
C LYS A 66 -21.30 14.62 -0.59
N LEU A 67 -20.92 13.35 -0.65
CA LEU A 67 -21.84 12.24 -0.92
C LEU A 67 -22.62 11.77 0.31
N GLY A 68 -22.45 12.43 1.47
CA GLY A 68 -23.13 12.10 2.72
C GLY A 68 -22.43 11.03 3.56
N ALA A 69 -21.21 10.62 3.19
CA ALA A 69 -20.42 9.73 4.02
C ALA A 69 -19.90 10.47 5.26
N ARG A 70 -19.61 9.71 6.33
CA ARG A 70 -18.92 10.21 7.52
C ARG A 70 -17.56 9.53 7.63
N VAL A 71 -16.48 10.30 7.56
CA VAL A 71 -15.13 9.80 7.76
C VAL A 71 -14.83 9.78 9.27
N ARG A 72 -14.38 8.64 9.78
CA ARG A 72 -13.99 8.46 11.19
C ARG A 72 -12.52 8.04 11.25
N THR A 73 -11.64 8.97 11.61
CA THR A 73 -10.22 8.71 11.83
C THR A 73 -9.95 8.38 13.31
N GLY A 74 -8.83 7.72 13.60
CA GLY A 74 -8.48 7.33 14.98
C GLY A 74 -9.48 6.38 15.65
N THR A 75 -10.40 5.80 14.88
CA THR A 75 -11.45 4.91 15.38
C THR A 75 -11.05 3.46 15.08
N GLY A 76 -10.84 2.66 16.12
CA GLY A 76 -10.56 1.24 15.96
C GLY A 76 -11.75 0.47 15.40
N ALA A 77 -11.52 -0.38 14.41
CA ALA A 77 -12.51 -1.36 13.95
C ALA A 77 -12.30 -2.66 14.74
N GLU A 78 -13.27 -3.01 15.58
CA GLU A 78 -13.19 -4.19 16.47
C GLU A 78 -13.74 -5.44 15.80
N ALA A 79 -14.77 -5.30 14.98
CA ALA A 79 -15.34 -6.40 14.21
C ALA A 79 -15.98 -5.89 12.92
N VAL A 80 -16.03 -6.78 11.91
CA VAL A 80 -16.74 -6.54 10.66
C VAL A 80 -17.71 -7.69 10.42
N GLU A 81 -18.99 -7.36 10.40
CA GLU A 81 -20.06 -8.33 10.28
C GLU A 81 -20.78 -8.18 8.93
N PRO A 82 -21.23 -9.28 8.31
CA PRO A 82 -22.11 -9.18 7.15
C PRO A 82 -23.45 -8.53 7.52
N ALA A 83 -23.95 -7.69 6.64
CA ALA A 83 -25.29 -7.10 6.72
C ALA A 83 -26.06 -7.41 5.42
N PRO A 84 -27.40 -7.23 5.40
CA PRO A 84 -28.20 -7.47 4.21
C PRO A 84 -27.71 -6.70 2.98
N GLU A 85 -28.04 -7.19 1.79
CA GLU A 85 -27.72 -6.54 0.50
C GLU A 85 -26.21 -6.34 0.26
N GLY A 86 -25.38 -7.25 0.78
CA GLY A 86 -23.93 -7.19 0.62
C GLY A 86 -23.23 -6.11 1.45
N ARG A 87 -23.98 -5.39 2.30
CA ARG A 87 -23.42 -4.38 3.19
C ARG A 87 -22.55 -5.03 4.27
N LYS A 88 -21.69 -4.22 4.89
CA LYS A 88 -20.88 -4.61 6.05
C LYS A 88 -21.22 -3.68 7.21
N ARG A 89 -21.39 -4.25 8.40
CA ARG A 89 -21.48 -3.51 9.66
C ARG A 89 -20.10 -3.55 10.32
N VAL A 90 -19.57 -2.39 10.68
CA VAL A 90 -18.30 -2.28 11.40
C VAL A 90 -18.59 -1.87 12.83
N LEU A 91 -18.20 -2.71 13.78
CA LEU A 91 -18.23 -2.40 15.21
C LEU A 91 -16.96 -1.63 15.56
N THR A 92 -17.11 -0.53 16.28
CA THR A 92 -16.02 0.36 16.68
C THR A 92 -16.09 0.60 18.18
N GLY A 93 -14.94 0.61 18.84
CA GLY A 93 -14.81 1.05 20.23
C GLY A 93 -15.00 2.55 20.43
#